data_AF-A0A453D261-F1
#
_entry.id   AF-A0A453D261-F1
#
_cell.length_a   1.000
_cell.length_b   1.000
_cell.length_c   1.000
_cell.angle_alpha   90.00
_cell.angle_beta   90.00
_cell.angle_gamma   90.00
#
_symmetry.space_group_name_H-M   'P 1'
#
loop_
_entity.id
_entity.type
_entity.pdbx_description
1 polymer ?
#
loop_
_entity_poly.entity_id
_entity_poly.type
_entity_poly.pdbx_seq_one_letter_code
_entity_poly.pdbx_strand_id
1 'polypeptide(L)'
;MDESIDVSDALAHASHPDNNIRSIGEDMLKRLQNLDLPNFLLYLSSELLREGIPEESRALAAITLKNSLDSKDPALKDAHKDLLCIKWLSLDPSIRSEIKNKLLMTLEFDSRQSHSRHPSSKVIAKVIARVACMEIPRNQWLDLVGKLVDNMASSSSSLKQATLEVLQYIFEAKIPKVVKGDQVDVVMGSVISALNNQMLDSQVHLTALKALLNILEFTKFEDHAWRNSVVAVCEVAGRINSGAEIKEAAFECLVAIAHTCHTILEPYKEIMMSLTSQALEGDVESLKFQCIKLWITVFQEEIGW
;
A
#
# COMPACT_ATOMS: atom_id res chain seq x y z
N MET A 1 31.39 0.62 -33.03
CA MET A 1 31.30 0.79 -31.57
C MET A 1 29.93 1.38 -31.35
N ASP A 2 28.93 0.52 -31.21
CA ASP A 2 27.61 0.95 -30.75
C ASP A 2 27.79 1.27 -29.27
N GLU A 3 27.64 2.54 -28.88
CA GLU A 3 27.51 2.89 -27.47
C GLU A 3 26.26 2.18 -26.98
N SER A 4 26.43 1.06 -26.26
CA SER A 4 25.32 0.38 -25.62
C SER A 4 24.74 1.35 -24.61
N ILE A 5 23.65 2.00 -24.97
CA ILE A 5 22.89 2.87 -24.09
C ILE A 5 22.52 2.04 -22.85
N ASP A 6 23.19 2.28 -21.74
CA ASP A 6 22.92 1.61 -20.48
C ASP A 6 21.74 2.30 -19.77
N VAL A 7 20.84 1.50 -19.21
CA VAL A 7 19.72 1.99 -18.39
C VAL A 7 20.27 2.76 -17.19
N SER A 8 21.39 2.34 -16.61
CA SER A 8 22.05 3.04 -15.50
C SER A 8 22.52 4.43 -15.88
N ASP A 9 23.13 4.57 -17.07
CA ASP A 9 23.56 5.88 -17.58
C ASP A 9 22.36 6.77 -17.89
N ALA A 10 21.31 6.22 -18.50
CA ALA A 10 20.08 6.96 -18.78
C ALA A 10 19.41 7.48 -17.49
N LEU A 11 19.39 6.66 -16.43
CA LEU A 11 18.89 7.04 -15.10
C LEU A 11 19.76 8.13 -14.46
N ALA A 12 21.08 8.02 -14.56
CA ALA A 12 22.01 9.02 -14.02
C ALA A 12 21.80 10.39 -14.68
N HIS A 13 21.70 10.43 -16.01
CA HIS A 13 21.42 11.66 -16.77
C HIS A 13 20.02 12.21 -16.43
N ALA A 14 19.01 11.35 -16.31
CA ALA A 14 17.64 11.76 -15.97
C ALA A 14 17.50 12.25 -14.51
N SER A 15 18.42 11.89 -13.61
CA SER A 15 18.50 12.45 -12.26
C SER A 15 19.30 13.76 -12.15
N HIS A 16 19.91 14.23 -13.24
CA HIS A 16 20.77 15.40 -13.22
C HIS A 16 19.99 16.71 -12.98
N PRO A 17 20.53 17.69 -12.23
CA PRO A 17 19.84 18.98 -11.97
C PRO A 17 19.72 19.88 -13.21
N ASP A 18 20.59 19.71 -14.22
CA ASP A 18 20.51 20.43 -15.49
C ASP A 18 19.36 19.90 -16.36
N ASN A 19 18.44 20.79 -16.75
CA ASN A 19 17.29 20.48 -17.58
C ASN A 19 17.64 19.85 -18.94
N ASN A 20 18.76 20.27 -19.56
CA ASN A 20 19.16 19.74 -20.87
C ASN A 20 19.64 18.29 -20.74
N ILE A 21 20.45 18.01 -19.71
CA ILE A 21 20.96 16.67 -19.44
C ILE A 21 19.82 15.73 -19.02
N ARG A 22 18.90 16.23 -18.19
CA ARG A 22 17.70 15.49 -17.79
C ARG A 22 16.83 15.11 -19.00
N SER A 23 16.57 16.06 -19.91
CA SER A 23 15.77 15.79 -21.11
C SER A 23 16.40 14.69 -21.98
N ILE A 24 17.73 14.69 -22.11
CA ILE A 24 18.46 13.64 -22.83
C ILE A 24 18.25 12.28 -22.17
N GLY A 25 18.41 12.20 -20.85
CA GLY A 25 18.19 10.96 -20.10
C GLY A 25 16.75 10.45 -20.21
N GLU A 26 15.76 11.32 -20.13
CA GLU A 26 14.34 10.97 -20.31
C GLU A 26 14.05 10.42 -21.70
N ASP A 27 14.63 11.01 -22.75
CA ASP A 27 14.46 10.55 -24.12
C ASP A 27 15.19 9.21 -24.36
N MET A 28 16.35 8.99 -23.72
CA MET A 28 17.03 7.70 -23.71
C MET A 28 16.16 6.62 -23.07
N LEU A 29 15.57 6.88 -21.89
CA LEU A 29 14.67 5.94 -21.22
C LEU A 29 13.44 5.58 -22.10
N LYS A 30 12.83 6.58 -22.76
CA LYS A 30 11.71 6.32 -23.69
C LYS A 30 12.13 5.48 -24.89
N ARG A 31 13.33 5.71 -25.44
CA ARG A 31 13.86 4.92 -26.56
C ARG A 31 14.09 3.47 -26.14
N LEU A 32 14.72 3.24 -24.98
CA LEU A 32 14.94 1.89 -24.44
C LEU A 32 13.63 1.14 -24.20
N GLN A 33 12.64 1.82 -23.62
CA GLN A 33 11.31 1.26 -23.38
C GLN A 33 10.61 0.84 -24.68
N ASN A 34 10.75 1.63 -25.76
CA ASN A 34 10.14 1.33 -27.05
C ASN A 34 10.88 0.24 -27.83
N LEU A 35 12.18 0.08 -27.59
CA LEU A 35 13.01 -0.92 -28.25
C LEU A 35 12.71 -2.34 -27.72
N ASP A 36 12.76 -2.50 -26.40
CA ASP A 36 12.57 -3.79 -25.74
C ASP A 36 11.97 -3.60 -24.35
N LEU A 37 10.64 -3.49 -24.31
CA LEU A 37 9.89 -3.34 -23.07
C LEU A 37 10.15 -4.47 -22.06
N PRO A 38 10.11 -5.78 -22.41
CA PRO A 38 10.38 -6.86 -21.47
C PRO A 38 11.73 -6.71 -20.76
N ASN A 39 12.81 -6.54 -21.52
CA ASN A 39 14.14 -6.43 -20.92
C ASN A 39 14.32 -5.11 -20.18
N PHE A 40 13.77 -4.01 -20.70
CA PHE A 40 13.78 -2.72 -20.00
C PHE A 40 13.16 -2.80 -18.60
N LEU A 41 11.98 -3.42 -18.45
CA LEU A 41 11.34 -3.62 -17.15
C LEU A 41 12.19 -4.52 -16.23
N LEU A 42 12.83 -5.55 -16.79
CA LEU A 42 13.71 -6.43 -16.06
C LEU A 42 14.97 -5.71 -15.55
N TYR A 43 15.60 -4.89 -16.40
CA TYR A 43 16.73 -4.05 -16.02
C TYR A 43 16.36 -3.07 -14.90
N LEU A 44 15.24 -2.34 -15.05
CA LEU A 44 14.75 -1.45 -14.00
C LEU A 44 14.53 -2.18 -12.67
N SER A 45 13.93 -3.38 -12.70
CA SER A 45 13.71 -4.17 -11.47
C SER A 45 15.01 -4.68 -10.84
N SER A 46 16.05 -4.91 -11.64
CA SER A 46 17.38 -5.33 -11.17
C SER A 46 18.14 -4.17 -10.56
N GLU A 47 18.01 -2.98 -11.16
CA GLU A 47 18.65 -1.75 -10.70
C GLU A 47 18.22 -1.39 -9.27
N LEU A 48 16.97 -1.68 -8.90
CA LEU A 48 16.46 -1.45 -7.54
C LEU A 48 17.26 -2.19 -6.46
N LEU A 49 17.81 -3.35 -6.80
CA LEU A 49 18.57 -4.21 -5.89
C LEU A 49 20.09 -3.99 -6.00
N ARG A 50 20.54 -3.11 -6.89
CA ARG A 50 21.97 -2.88 -7.13
C ARG A 50 22.58 -2.09 -5.96
N GLU A 51 23.66 -2.64 -5.42
CA GLU A 51 24.47 -1.96 -4.40
C GLU A 51 25.33 -0.87 -5.04
N GLY A 52 25.53 0.23 -4.32
CA GLY A 52 26.42 1.32 -4.75
C GLY A 52 25.81 2.35 -5.72
N ILE A 53 24.51 2.25 -6.04
CA ILE A 53 23.82 3.30 -6.82
C ILE A 53 23.35 4.46 -5.95
N PRO A 54 23.33 5.70 -6.49
CA PRO A 54 22.69 6.82 -5.82
C PRO A 54 21.21 6.54 -5.53
N GLU A 55 20.74 6.98 -4.36
CA GLU A 55 19.34 6.80 -3.94
C GLU A 55 18.36 7.47 -4.91
N GLU A 56 18.75 8.61 -5.50
CA GLU A 56 17.99 9.35 -6.50
C GLU A 56 17.77 8.52 -7.77
N SER A 57 18.82 7.86 -8.29
CA SER A 57 18.72 6.98 -9.45
C SER A 57 17.87 5.74 -9.15
N ARG A 58 17.97 5.18 -7.94
CA ARG A 58 17.10 4.07 -7.49
C ARG A 58 15.64 4.49 -7.42
N ALA A 59 15.36 5.65 -6.84
CA ALA A 59 14.01 6.20 -6.76
C ALA A 59 13.45 6.48 -8.17
N LEU A 60 14.28 7.00 -9.08
CA LEU A 60 13.89 7.24 -10.46
C LEU A 60 13.63 5.93 -11.23
N ALA A 61 14.41 4.88 -10.98
CA ALA A 61 14.16 3.55 -11.54
C ALA A 61 12.79 3.03 -11.10
N ALA A 62 12.47 3.14 -9.80
CA ALA A 62 11.16 2.76 -9.26
C ALA A 62 10.02 3.57 -9.89
N ILE A 63 10.21 4.89 -10.04
CA ILE A 63 9.21 5.79 -10.63
C ILE A 63 8.99 5.45 -12.11
N THR A 64 10.06 5.20 -12.86
CA THR A 64 10.02 4.84 -14.28
C THR A 64 9.32 3.50 -14.47
N LEU A 65 9.62 2.53 -13.60
CA LEU A 65 8.93 1.23 -13.59
C LEU A 65 7.44 1.40 -13.31
N LYS A 66 7.09 2.21 -12.31
CA LYS A 66 5.69 2.52 -11.98
C LYS A 66 4.97 3.18 -13.16
N ASN A 67 5.59 4.18 -13.79
CA ASN A 67 5.00 4.89 -14.93
C ASN A 67 4.86 3.99 -16.17
N SER A 68 5.63 2.90 -16.25
CA SER A 68 5.51 1.90 -17.32
C SER A 68 4.33 0.94 -17.12
N LEU A 69 3.77 0.86 -15.91
CA LEU A 69 2.72 -0.09 -15.51
C LEU A 69 1.42 0.60 -15.05
N ASP A 70 1.49 1.89 -14.73
CA ASP A 70 0.37 2.70 -14.28
C ASP A 70 0.40 4.10 -14.90
N SER A 71 -0.78 4.69 -15.10
CA SER A 71 -0.92 6.04 -15.62
C SER A 71 -1.68 6.93 -14.65
N LYS A 72 -1.19 8.18 -14.53
CA LYS A 72 -1.81 9.21 -13.68
C LYS A 72 -2.90 10.00 -14.40
N ASP A 73 -3.05 9.88 -15.71
CA ASP A 73 -3.95 10.74 -16.50
C ASP A 73 -5.43 10.36 -16.24
N PRO A 74 -6.21 11.22 -15.53
CA PRO A 74 -7.59 10.93 -15.20
C PRO A 74 -8.52 10.88 -16.43
N ALA A 75 -8.15 11.51 -17.56
CA ALA A 75 -8.99 11.57 -18.75
C ALA A 75 -8.88 10.31 -19.64
N LEU A 76 -7.77 9.57 -19.53
CA LEU A 76 -7.49 8.35 -20.31
C LEU A 76 -7.38 7.10 -19.43
N LYS A 77 -7.79 7.20 -18.16
CA LYS A 77 -7.49 6.25 -17.09
C LYS A 77 -7.82 4.81 -17.47
N ASP A 78 -9.00 4.54 -18.00
CA ASP A 78 -9.44 3.14 -18.17
C ASP A 78 -8.84 2.51 -19.43
N ALA A 79 -8.97 3.15 -20.60
CA ALA A 79 -8.43 2.64 -21.86
C ALA A 79 -6.89 2.50 -21.83
N HIS A 80 -6.19 3.46 -21.21
CA HIS A 80 -4.74 3.38 -21.09
C HIS A 80 -4.32 2.31 -20.07
N LYS A 81 -5.03 2.16 -18.95
CA LYS A 81 -4.77 1.08 -17.98
C LYS A 81 -5.00 -0.30 -18.58
N ASP A 82 -5.99 -0.46 -19.44
CA ASP A 82 -6.25 -1.70 -20.17
C ASP A 82 -5.13 -2.01 -21.16
N LEU A 83 -4.67 -1.00 -21.91
CA LEU A 83 -3.52 -1.16 -22.81
C LEU A 83 -2.26 -1.59 -22.05
N LEU A 84 -1.96 -0.95 -20.91
CA LEU A 84 -0.84 -1.34 -20.05
C LEU A 84 -1.00 -2.76 -19.50
N CYS A 85 -2.22 -3.16 -19.13
CA CYS A 85 -2.54 -4.52 -18.70
C CYS A 85 -2.28 -5.54 -19.82
N ILE A 86 -2.71 -5.26 -21.05
CA ILE A 86 -2.44 -6.11 -22.22
C ILE A 86 -0.94 -6.21 -22.47
N LYS A 87 -0.22 -5.08 -22.46
CA LYS A 87 1.24 -5.07 -22.62
C LYS A 87 1.93 -5.93 -21.57
N TRP A 88 1.58 -5.77 -20.28
CA TRP A 88 2.14 -6.60 -19.21
C TRP A 88 1.85 -8.08 -19.43
N LEU A 89 0.60 -8.44 -19.70
CA LEU A 89 0.20 -9.85 -19.86
C LEU A 89 0.78 -10.50 -21.12
N SER A 90 1.17 -9.71 -22.13
CA SER A 90 1.88 -10.19 -23.32
C SER A 90 3.34 -10.55 -23.06
N LEU A 91 3.92 -10.14 -21.93
CA LEU A 91 5.28 -10.49 -21.55
C LEU A 91 5.39 -11.99 -21.23
N ASP A 92 6.57 -12.54 -21.53
CA ASP A 92 6.90 -13.92 -21.20
C ASP A 92 6.68 -14.19 -19.70
N PRO A 93 6.03 -15.30 -19.31
CA PRO A 93 5.77 -15.64 -17.91
C PRO A 93 7.04 -15.70 -17.05
N SER A 94 8.18 -16.11 -17.60
CA SER A 94 9.46 -16.17 -16.87
C SER A 94 9.96 -14.77 -16.50
N ILE A 95 9.93 -13.82 -17.45
CA ILE A 95 10.30 -12.42 -17.23
C ILE A 95 9.39 -11.80 -16.18
N ARG A 96 8.06 -12.01 -16.28
CA ARG A 96 7.12 -11.52 -15.26
C ARG A 96 7.40 -12.10 -13.89
N SER A 97 7.70 -13.40 -13.81
CA SER A 97 8.05 -14.05 -12.54
C SER A 97 9.32 -13.44 -11.93
N GLU A 98 10.33 -13.17 -12.75
CA GLU A 98 11.58 -12.58 -12.30
C GLU A 98 11.39 -11.15 -11.79
N ILE A 99 10.66 -10.31 -12.54
CA ILE A 99 10.30 -8.95 -12.10
C ILE A 99 9.56 -8.99 -10.77
N LYS A 100 8.54 -9.86 -10.63
CA LYS A 100 7.76 -10.00 -9.38
C LYS A 100 8.64 -10.38 -8.19
N ASN A 101 9.57 -11.32 -8.38
CA ASN A 101 10.50 -11.71 -7.32
C ASN A 101 11.42 -10.55 -6.93
N LYS A 102 11.95 -9.80 -7.91
CA LYS A 102 12.81 -8.61 -7.64
C LYS A 102 12.06 -7.49 -6.93
N LEU A 103 10.78 -7.26 -7.26
CA LEU A 103 9.94 -6.28 -6.56
C LEU A 103 9.74 -6.65 -5.09
N LEU A 104 9.44 -7.92 -4.79
CA LEU A 104 9.30 -8.39 -3.41
C LEU A 104 10.64 -8.32 -2.66
N MET A 105 11.75 -8.71 -3.29
CA MET A 105 13.09 -8.56 -2.73
C MET A 105 13.45 -7.10 -2.45
N THR A 106 12.95 -6.14 -3.24
CA THR A 106 13.23 -4.72 -3.01
C THR A 106 12.58 -4.23 -1.71
N LEU A 107 11.39 -4.75 -1.36
CA LEU A 107 10.77 -4.44 -0.07
C LEU A 107 11.66 -4.89 1.11
N GLU A 108 12.31 -6.06 0.98
CA GLU A 108 13.23 -6.58 1.99
C GLU A 108 14.59 -5.87 1.99
N PHE A 109 15.16 -5.61 0.82
CA PHE A 109 16.49 -5.02 0.65
C PHE A 109 16.54 -3.59 1.18
N ASP A 110 15.53 -2.78 0.87
CA ASP A 110 15.40 -1.42 1.40
C ASP A 110 15.20 -1.43 2.93
N SER A 111 14.67 -2.52 3.50
CA SER A 111 14.50 -2.66 4.95
C SER A 111 15.80 -2.90 5.71
N ARG A 112 16.86 -3.38 5.03
CA ARG A 112 18.15 -3.77 5.65
C ARG A 112 19.20 -2.65 5.64
N GLN A 113 19.12 -1.73 4.68
CA GLN A 113 20.16 -0.70 4.47
C GLN A 113 20.03 0.51 5.40
N SER A 114 18.84 0.81 5.90
CA SER A 114 18.62 1.96 6.79
C SER A 114 17.43 1.72 7.72
N HIS A 115 17.46 2.38 8.88
CA HIS A 115 16.31 2.47 9.79
C HIS A 115 15.24 3.43 9.21
N SER A 116 15.62 4.29 8.27
CA SER A 116 14.70 5.16 7.54
C SER A 116 14.21 4.49 6.26
N ARG A 117 12.97 4.79 5.89
CA ARG A 117 12.32 4.17 4.75
C ARG A 117 12.72 4.81 3.43
N HIS A 118 13.24 4.01 2.50
CA HIS A 118 13.64 4.48 1.18
C HIS A 118 12.45 4.90 0.30
N PRO A 119 12.58 5.98 -0.51
CA PRO A 119 11.57 6.42 -1.46
C PRO A 119 11.21 5.35 -2.50
N SER A 120 12.18 4.51 -2.90
CA SER A 120 11.97 3.37 -3.81
C SER A 120 10.92 2.41 -3.26
N SER A 121 11.04 1.96 -2.01
CA SER A 121 10.10 1.05 -1.34
C SER A 121 8.64 1.53 -1.43
N LYS A 122 8.38 2.83 -1.20
CA LYS A 122 7.03 3.42 -1.31
C LYS A 122 6.46 3.31 -2.73
N VAL A 123 7.31 3.54 -3.74
CA VAL A 123 6.89 3.45 -5.14
C VAL A 123 6.65 2.00 -5.52
N ILE A 124 7.53 1.08 -5.08
CA ILE A 124 7.41 -0.35 -5.36
C ILE A 124 6.16 -0.96 -4.73
N ALA A 125 5.72 -0.50 -3.56
CA ALA A 125 4.45 -0.94 -2.99
C ALA A 125 3.26 -0.72 -3.94
N LYS A 126 3.23 0.46 -4.62
CA LYS A 126 2.22 0.76 -5.65
C LYS A 126 2.39 -0.09 -6.91
N VAL A 127 3.63 -0.37 -7.32
CA VAL A 127 3.91 -1.24 -8.47
C VAL A 127 3.40 -2.65 -8.23
N ILE A 128 3.66 -3.23 -7.05
CA ILE A 128 3.20 -4.56 -6.68
C ILE A 128 1.67 -4.62 -6.71
N ALA A 129 0.99 -3.66 -6.07
CA ALA A 129 -0.47 -3.59 -6.11
C ALA A 129 -1.00 -3.46 -7.54
N ARG A 130 -0.35 -2.66 -8.39
CA ARG A 130 -0.75 -2.51 -9.80
C ARG A 130 -0.60 -3.81 -10.59
N VAL A 131 0.50 -4.53 -10.43
CA VAL A 131 0.72 -5.83 -11.08
C VAL A 131 -0.28 -6.87 -10.55
N ALA A 132 -0.57 -6.83 -9.24
CA ALA A 132 -1.61 -7.66 -8.64
C ALA A 132 -2.99 -7.41 -9.29
N CYS A 133 -3.37 -6.16 -9.56
CA CYS A 133 -4.61 -5.83 -10.27
C CYS A 133 -4.69 -6.44 -11.68
N MET A 134 -3.54 -6.62 -12.34
CA MET A 134 -3.48 -7.20 -13.68
C MET A 134 -3.53 -8.73 -13.65
N GLU A 135 -2.84 -9.36 -12.69
CA GLU A 135 -2.60 -10.81 -12.68
C GLU A 135 -3.64 -11.60 -11.88
N ILE A 136 -4.03 -11.12 -10.70
CA ILE A 136 -4.89 -11.86 -9.77
C ILE A 136 -6.27 -12.19 -10.36
N PRO A 137 -6.98 -11.26 -11.03
CA PRO A 137 -8.29 -11.58 -11.62
C PRO A 137 -8.26 -12.72 -12.64
N ARG A 138 -7.07 -12.97 -13.20
CA ARG A 138 -6.75 -14.01 -14.19
C ARG A 138 -6.15 -15.28 -13.56
N ASN A 139 -6.28 -15.44 -12.24
CA ASN A 139 -5.74 -16.55 -11.46
C ASN A 139 -4.20 -16.67 -11.54
N GLN A 140 -3.50 -15.55 -11.70
CA GLN A 140 -2.04 -15.48 -11.69
C GLN A 140 -1.57 -14.81 -10.40
N TRP A 141 -0.40 -15.20 -9.90
CA TRP A 141 0.23 -14.63 -8.68
C TRP A 141 -0.62 -14.73 -7.41
N LEU A 142 -1.29 -15.87 -7.23
CA LEU A 142 -2.18 -16.13 -6.07
C LEU A 142 -1.42 -16.32 -4.75
N ASP A 143 -0.11 -16.53 -4.81
CA ASP A 143 0.79 -16.68 -3.66
C ASP A 143 1.22 -15.34 -3.04
N LEU A 144 0.88 -14.20 -3.67
CA LEU A 144 1.27 -12.86 -3.20
C LEU A 144 0.80 -12.60 -1.76
N VAL A 145 -0.46 -12.86 -1.45
CA VAL A 145 -1.04 -12.56 -0.13
C VAL A 145 -0.35 -13.38 0.96
N GLY A 146 -0.05 -14.66 0.70
CA GLY A 146 0.71 -15.50 1.62
C GLY A 146 2.08 -14.92 1.93
N LYS A 147 2.84 -14.53 0.89
CA LYS A 147 4.16 -13.89 1.05
C LYS A 147 4.10 -12.58 1.84
N LEU A 148 3.05 -11.77 1.65
CA LEU A 148 2.86 -10.53 2.41
C LEU A 148 2.54 -10.82 3.88
N VAL A 149 1.71 -11.83 4.16
CA VAL A 149 1.45 -12.26 5.55
C VAL A 149 2.74 -12.76 6.22
N ASP A 150 3.56 -13.54 5.51
CA ASP A 150 4.85 -14.01 6.02
C ASP A 150 5.79 -12.84 6.36
N ASN A 151 5.82 -11.80 5.53
CA ASN A 151 6.60 -10.59 5.81
C ASN A 151 6.13 -9.84 7.07
N MET A 152 4.86 -9.93 7.44
CA MET A 152 4.34 -9.33 8.68
C MET A 152 4.88 -10.00 9.94
N ALA A 153 5.36 -11.24 9.84
CA ALA A 153 6.01 -11.96 10.93
C ALA A 153 7.49 -11.55 11.14
N SER A 154 8.06 -10.75 10.23
CA SER A 154 9.44 -10.25 10.34
C SER A 154 9.65 -9.40 11.62
N SER A 155 10.90 -9.27 12.07
CA SER A 155 11.26 -8.32 13.14
C SER A 155 11.46 -6.89 12.63
N SER A 156 11.58 -6.68 11.33
CA SER A 156 11.86 -5.37 10.73
C SER A 156 10.61 -4.50 10.64
N SER A 157 10.60 -3.37 11.37
CA SER A 157 9.52 -2.36 11.29
C SER A 157 9.35 -1.78 9.89
N SER A 158 10.45 -1.56 9.17
CA SER A 158 10.41 -1.01 7.81
C SER A 158 9.82 -2.00 6.81
N LEU A 159 10.11 -3.30 6.95
CA LEU A 159 9.49 -4.34 6.12
C LEU A 159 7.98 -4.48 6.43
N LYS A 160 7.59 -4.45 7.71
CA LYS A 160 6.16 -4.43 8.10
C LYS A 160 5.44 -3.23 7.49
N GLN A 161 6.03 -2.04 7.58
CA GLN A 161 5.44 -0.83 7.00
C GLN A 161 5.24 -0.98 5.49
N ALA A 162 6.28 -1.42 4.77
CA ALA A 162 6.22 -1.59 3.32
C ALA A 162 5.16 -2.64 2.91
N THR A 163 5.06 -3.72 3.67
CA THR A 163 4.08 -4.78 3.46
C THR A 163 2.65 -4.28 3.72
N LEU A 164 2.42 -3.53 4.80
CA LEU A 164 1.13 -2.92 5.10
C LEU A 164 0.69 -1.94 4.01
N GLU A 165 1.61 -1.20 3.39
CA GLU A 165 1.28 -0.33 2.25
C GLU A 165 0.88 -1.12 1.01
N VAL A 166 1.56 -2.22 0.72
CA VAL A 166 1.16 -3.11 -0.39
C VAL A 166 -0.26 -3.62 -0.15
N LEU A 167 -0.55 -4.10 1.07
CA LEU A 167 -1.88 -4.56 1.45
C LEU A 167 -2.90 -3.42 1.31
N GLN A 168 -2.59 -2.23 1.84
CA GLN A 168 -3.43 -1.04 1.72
C GLN A 168 -3.82 -0.79 0.25
N TYR A 169 -2.85 -0.74 -0.67
CA TYR A 169 -3.13 -0.48 -2.09
C TYR A 169 -3.87 -1.63 -2.78
N ILE A 170 -3.63 -2.88 -2.39
CA ILE A 170 -4.36 -4.05 -2.90
C ILE A 170 -5.85 -3.96 -2.55
N PHE A 171 -6.17 -3.66 -1.30
CA PHE A 171 -7.57 -3.56 -0.85
C PHE A 171 -8.24 -2.28 -1.34
N GLU A 172 -7.51 -1.16 -1.44
CA GLU A 172 -7.99 0.08 -2.06
C GLU A 172 -8.45 -0.15 -3.50
N ALA A 173 -7.69 -0.96 -4.26
CA ALA A 173 -8.00 -1.29 -5.64
C ALA A 173 -9.17 -2.28 -5.81
N LYS A 174 -9.70 -2.84 -4.72
CA LYS A 174 -10.82 -3.80 -4.69
C LYS A 174 -10.64 -4.94 -5.70
N ILE A 175 -9.44 -5.52 -5.74
CA ILE A 175 -9.06 -6.53 -6.73
C ILE A 175 -9.96 -7.78 -6.58
N PRO A 176 -10.70 -8.20 -7.63
CA PRO A 176 -11.50 -9.41 -7.56
C PRO A 176 -10.62 -10.65 -7.34
N LYS A 177 -11.07 -11.59 -6.50
CA LYS A 177 -10.41 -12.86 -6.19
C LYS A 177 -9.04 -12.73 -5.49
N VAL A 178 -8.69 -11.55 -5.01
CA VAL A 178 -7.40 -11.33 -4.32
C VAL A 178 -7.25 -12.15 -3.07
N VAL A 179 -8.33 -12.32 -2.32
CA VAL A 179 -8.31 -13.08 -1.08
C VAL A 179 -9.59 -13.93 -1.02
N LYS A 180 -9.45 -15.20 -0.61
CA LYS A 180 -10.58 -16.07 -0.26
C LYS A 180 -11.00 -15.77 1.19
N GLY A 181 -12.25 -16.01 1.58
CA GLY A 181 -12.78 -15.73 2.93
C GLY A 181 -11.78 -16.02 4.06
N ASP A 182 -11.29 -17.27 4.14
CA ASP A 182 -10.33 -17.69 5.18
C ASP A 182 -9.00 -16.92 5.18
N GLN A 183 -8.51 -16.48 4.01
CA GLN A 183 -7.27 -15.71 3.92
C GLN A 183 -7.48 -14.24 4.34
N VAL A 184 -8.70 -13.73 4.22
CA VAL A 184 -9.03 -12.36 4.59
C VAL A 184 -8.88 -12.18 6.10
N ASP A 185 -9.34 -13.16 6.88
CA ASP A 185 -9.21 -13.15 8.34
C ASP A 185 -7.76 -13.22 8.80
N VAL A 186 -6.92 -13.99 8.09
CA VAL A 186 -5.48 -14.08 8.37
C VAL A 186 -4.79 -12.73 8.12
N VAL A 187 -5.12 -12.06 7.00
CA VAL A 187 -4.59 -10.74 6.69
C VAL A 187 -5.05 -9.72 7.72
N MET A 188 -6.34 -9.69 8.05
CA MET A 188 -6.89 -8.80 9.07
C MET A 188 -6.22 -9.05 10.43
N GLY A 189 -6.07 -10.31 10.86
CA GLY A 189 -5.38 -10.66 12.09
C GLY A 189 -3.92 -10.17 12.13
N SER A 190 -3.21 -10.23 11.01
CA SER A 190 -1.84 -9.71 10.88
C SER A 190 -1.79 -8.18 11.02
N VAL A 191 -2.77 -7.47 10.46
CA VAL A 191 -2.91 -6.01 10.58
C VAL A 191 -3.26 -5.60 12.01
N ILE A 192 -4.21 -6.29 12.64
CA ILE A 192 -4.59 -6.08 14.05
C ILE A 192 -3.40 -6.32 14.97
N SER A 193 -2.63 -7.38 14.74
CA SER A 193 -1.42 -7.67 15.51
C SER A 193 -0.38 -6.54 15.39
N ALA A 194 -0.28 -5.88 14.23
CA ALA A 194 0.60 -4.73 14.05
C ALA A 194 0.07 -3.49 14.80
N LEU A 195 -1.24 -3.25 14.82
CA LEU A 195 -1.86 -2.15 15.59
C LEU A 195 -1.63 -2.30 17.10
N ASN A 196 -1.77 -3.50 17.63
CA ASN A 196 -1.60 -3.80 19.05
C ASN A 196 -0.13 -3.72 19.51
N ASN A 197 0.83 -3.80 18.58
CA ASN A 197 2.24 -3.73 18.93
C ASN A 197 2.67 -2.27 19.19
N GLN A 198 2.70 -1.90 20.47
CA GLN A 198 3.09 -0.56 20.92
C GLN A 198 4.56 -0.20 20.65
N MET A 199 5.42 -1.18 20.35
CA MET A 199 6.84 -0.95 20.05
C MET A 199 7.08 -0.50 18.60
N LEU A 200 6.06 -0.56 17.73
CA LEU A 200 6.18 -0.14 16.34
C LEU A 200 6.06 1.39 16.20
N ASP A 201 6.69 1.92 15.16
CA ASP A 201 6.67 3.35 14.88
C ASP A 201 5.26 3.85 14.55
N SER A 202 5.00 5.11 14.90
CA SER A 202 3.78 5.86 14.59
C SER A 202 3.34 5.73 13.12
N GLN A 203 4.29 5.76 12.19
CA GLN A 203 4.03 5.58 10.75
C GLN A 203 3.55 4.16 10.38
N VAL A 204 4.00 3.14 11.11
CA VAL A 204 3.53 1.75 10.93
C VAL A 204 2.09 1.63 11.40
N HIS A 205 1.73 2.23 12.55
CA HIS A 205 0.35 2.26 13.02
C HIS A 205 -0.57 3.01 12.06
N LEU A 206 -0.16 4.17 11.55
CA LEU A 206 -0.95 4.91 10.55
C LEU A 206 -1.20 4.07 9.29
N THR A 207 -0.16 3.38 8.80
CA THR A 207 -0.29 2.53 7.62
C THR A 207 -1.20 1.32 7.91
N ALA A 208 -1.07 0.71 9.09
CA ALA A 208 -1.93 -0.39 9.50
C ALA A 208 -3.41 0.02 9.62
N LEU A 209 -3.70 1.21 10.14
CA LEU A 209 -5.06 1.76 10.19
C LEU A 209 -5.64 1.96 8.78
N LYS A 210 -4.87 2.55 7.86
CA LYS A 210 -5.30 2.73 6.47
C LYS A 210 -5.52 1.41 5.75
N ALA A 211 -4.65 0.43 5.99
CA ALA A 211 -4.83 -0.92 5.47
C ALA A 211 -6.10 -1.57 6.04
N LEU A 212 -6.32 -1.46 7.35
CA LEU A 212 -7.53 -1.95 8.01
C LEU A 212 -8.77 -1.31 7.42
N LEU A 213 -8.83 0.03 7.30
CA LEU A 213 -9.95 0.74 6.69
C LEU A 213 -10.34 0.15 5.32
N ASN A 214 -9.37 -0.01 4.42
CA ASN A 214 -9.61 -0.57 3.09
C ASN A 214 -10.06 -2.04 3.15
N ILE A 215 -9.55 -2.81 4.11
CA ILE A 215 -9.97 -4.19 4.35
C ILE A 215 -11.44 -4.21 4.79
N LEU A 216 -11.84 -3.37 5.76
CA LEU A 216 -13.22 -3.28 6.27
C LEU A 216 -14.20 -2.90 5.16
N GLU A 217 -13.80 -2.03 4.22
CA GLU A 217 -14.62 -1.65 3.06
C GLU A 217 -14.66 -2.68 1.92
N PHE A 218 -13.77 -3.69 1.93
CA PHE A 218 -13.62 -4.65 0.84
C PHE A 218 -14.67 -5.77 0.88
N THR A 219 -14.98 -6.31 2.06
CA THR A 219 -15.91 -7.43 2.21
C THR A 219 -16.68 -7.36 3.53
N LYS A 220 -17.79 -8.08 3.63
CA LYS A 220 -18.45 -8.36 4.91
C LYS A 220 -17.71 -9.53 5.57
N PHE A 221 -17.19 -9.34 6.77
CA PHE A 221 -16.44 -10.37 7.52
C PHE A 221 -17.35 -11.05 8.55
N GLU A 222 -16.91 -12.20 9.06
CA GLU A 222 -17.54 -12.89 10.17
C GLU A 222 -17.41 -12.10 11.49
N ASP A 223 -18.42 -12.22 12.36
CA ASP A 223 -18.58 -11.42 13.58
C ASP A 223 -17.35 -11.43 14.52
N HIS A 224 -16.57 -12.52 14.56
CA HIS A 224 -15.44 -12.64 15.47
C HIS A 224 -14.23 -11.77 15.07
N ALA A 225 -13.96 -11.60 13.77
CA ALA A 225 -12.84 -10.78 13.29
C ALA A 225 -13.06 -9.28 13.58
N TRP A 226 -14.32 -8.84 13.56
CA TRP A 226 -14.71 -7.46 13.88
C TRP A 226 -14.47 -7.06 15.33
N ARG A 227 -14.73 -7.96 16.29
CA ARG A 227 -14.53 -7.66 17.73
C ARG A 227 -13.09 -7.28 18.04
N ASN A 228 -12.14 -8.04 17.49
CA ASN A 228 -10.72 -7.77 17.68
C ASN A 228 -10.31 -6.45 17.01
N SER A 229 -10.91 -6.12 15.86
CA SER A 229 -10.71 -4.85 15.17
C SER A 229 -11.19 -3.65 16.01
N VAL A 230 -12.41 -3.71 16.58
CA VAL A 230 -12.95 -2.64 17.44
C VAL A 230 -12.01 -2.36 18.62
N VAL A 231 -11.59 -3.41 19.32
CA VAL A 231 -10.69 -3.27 20.48
C VAL A 231 -9.37 -2.61 20.06
N ALA A 232 -8.71 -3.13 19.02
CA ALA A 232 -7.44 -2.60 18.56
C ALA A 232 -7.53 -1.13 18.11
N VAL A 233 -8.60 -0.77 17.39
CA VAL A 233 -8.80 0.60 16.91
C VAL A 233 -9.09 1.56 18.08
N CYS A 234 -9.94 1.17 19.04
CA CYS A 234 -10.21 1.95 20.25
C CYS A 234 -8.95 2.15 21.08
N GLU A 235 -8.13 1.10 21.25
CA GLU A 235 -6.84 1.20 21.95
C GLU A 235 -5.91 2.20 21.27
N VAL A 236 -5.80 2.18 19.94
CA VAL A 236 -4.98 3.13 19.17
C VAL A 236 -5.51 4.55 19.28
N ALA A 237 -6.84 4.75 19.18
CA ALA A 237 -7.49 6.05 19.32
C ALA A 237 -7.29 6.67 20.72
N GLY A 238 -7.26 5.84 21.77
CA GLY A 238 -7.05 6.25 23.16
C GLY A 238 -5.61 6.56 23.55
N ARG A 239 -4.62 6.37 22.65
CA ARG A 239 -3.21 6.64 22.96
C ARG A 239 -2.97 8.14 23.13
N ILE A 240 -2.52 8.53 24.32
CA ILE A 240 -2.23 9.92 24.70
C ILE A 240 -1.23 10.58 23.72
N ASN A 241 -0.18 9.86 23.33
CA ASN A 241 0.91 10.37 22.49
C ASN A 241 0.72 10.09 20.98
N SER A 242 -0.47 9.69 20.54
CA SER A 242 -0.73 9.50 19.10
C SER A 242 -0.95 10.83 18.39
N GLY A 243 -0.32 10.99 17.22
CA GLY A 243 -0.52 12.17 16.39
C GLY A 243 -1.95 12.29 15.86
N ALA A 244 -2.37 13.51 15.53
CA ALA A 244 -3.73 13.79 15.03
C ALA A 244 -4.13 12.88 13.86
N GLU A 245 -3.22 12.62 12.91
CA GLU A 245 -3.46 11.75 11.76
C GLU A 245 -3.79 10.29 12.14
N ILE A 246 -3.16 9.76 13.21
CA ILE A 246 -3.43 8.40 13.69
C ILE A 246 -4.82 8.34 14.32
N LYS A 247 -5.15 9.35 15.16
CA LYS A 247 -6.47 9.42 15.78
C LYS A 247 -7.55 9.54 14.71
N GLU A 248 -7.35 10.40 13.71
CA GLU A 248 -8.29 10.56 12.60
C GLU A 248 -8.50 9.24 11.84
N ALA A 249 -7.42 8.57 11.43
CA ALA A 249 -7.52 7.26 10.75
C ALA A 249 -8.17 6.17 11.63
N ALA A 250 -7.97 6.23 12.96
CA ALA A 250 -8.62 5.31 13.88
C ALA A 250 -10.14 5.56 13.94
N PHE A 251 -10.57 6.83 14.01
CA PHE A 251 -11.99 7.16 13.95
C PHE A 251 -12.62 6.83 12.59
N GLU A 252 -11.91 6.99 11.48
CA GLU A 252 -12.37 6.51 10.17
C GLU A 252 -12.62 5.00 10.17
N CYS A 253 -11.73 4.22 10.79
CA CYS A 253 -11.95 2.78 10.98
C CYS A 253 -13.20 2.50 11.83
N LEU A 254 -13.41 3.24 12.93
CA LEU A 254 -14.61 3.08 13.77
C LEU A 254 -15.90 3.37 12.98
N VAL A 255 -15.89 4.40 12.12
CA VAL A 255 -17.02 4.71 11.24
C VAL A 255 -17.30 3.56 10.28
N ALA A 256 -16.27 3.01 9.63
CA ALA A 256 -16.41 1.87 8.72
C ALA A 256 -16.93 0.62 9.45
N ILE A 257 -16.45 0.37 10.67
CA ILE A 257 -16.96 -0.72 11.52
C ILE A 257 -18.43 -0.51 11.85
N ALA A 258 -18.83 0.71 12.24
CA ALA A 258 -20.22 1.01 12.58
C ALA A 258 -21.19 0.74 11.43
N HIS A 259 -20.80 1.11 10.20
CA HIS A 259 -21.62 0.84 9.02
C HIS A 259 -21.72 -0.65 8.67
N THR A 260 -20.68 -1.44 8.99
CA THR A 260 -20.61 -2.83 8.55
C THR A 260 -21.13 -3.81 9.59
N CYS A 261 -21.02 -3.49 10.89
CA CYS A 261 -21.24 -4.41 12.01
C CYS A 261 -21.85 -3.74 13.26
N HIS A 262 -22.96 -3.02 13.08
CA HIS A 262 -23.63 -2.32 14.19
C HIS A 262 -24.06 -3.24 15.35
N THR A 263 -24.42 -4.50 15.07
CA THR A 263 -24.89 -5.48 16.07
C THR A 263 -23.84 -5.84 17.13
N ILE A 264 -22.56 -5.61 16.82
CA ILE A 264 -21.41 -5.99 17.65
C ILE A 264 -20.90 -4.80 18.48
N LEU A 265 -21.36 -3.58 18.20
CA LEU A 265 -20.86 -2.37 18.83
C LEU A 265 -21.37 -2.14 20.26
N GLU A 266 -22.47 -2.77 20.67
CA GLU A 266 -23.10 -2.56 21.98
C GLU A 266 -22.10 -2.59 23.17
N PRO A 267 -21.21 -3.59 23.30
CA PRO A 267 -20.28 -3.68 24.40
C PRO A 267 -19.20 -2.58 24.39
N TYR A 268 -19.04 -1.87 23.28
CA TYR A 268 -17.98 -0.89 23.06
C TYR A 268 -18.47 0.56 23.08
N LYS A 269 -19.80 0.79 23.12
CA LYS A 269 -20.41 2.12 23.10
C LYS A 269 -19.88 3.05 24.20
N GLU A 270 -19.70 2.55 25.43
CA GLU A 270 -19.17 3.37 26.53
C GLU A 270 -17.74 3.85 26.28
N ILE A 271 -16.88 2.96 25.77
CA ILE A 271 -15.49 3.29 25.41
C ILE A 271 -15.50 4.30 24.26
N MET A 272 -16.32 4.07 23.23
CA MET A 272 -16.45 4.98 22.10
C MET A 272 -16.97 6.36 22.53
N MET A 273 -17.95 6.43 23.44
CA MET A 273 -18.42 7.69 24.03
C MET A 273 -17.28 8.44 24.70
N SER A 274 -16.53 7.78 25.59
CA SER A 274 -15.39 8.40 26.26
C SER A 274 -14.35 8.94 25.27
N LEU A 275 -13.98 8.15 24.26
CA LEU A 275 -13.03 8.54 23.23
C LEU A 275 -13.53 9.73 22.39
N THR A 276 -14.79 9.71 21.98
CA THR A 276 -15.38 10.81 21.20
C THR A 276 -15.50 12.10 22.00
N SER A 277 -15.84 12.04 23.29
CA SER A 277 -15.86 13.23 24.17
C SER A 277 -14.48 13.87 24.26
N GLN A 278 -13.44 13.07 24.51
CA GLN A 278 -12.06 13.58 24.56
C GLN A 278 -11.61 14.17 23.21
N ALA A 279 -11.99 13.55 22.10
CA ALA A 279 -11.65 14.02 20.77
C ALA A 279 -12.38 15.34 20.40
N LEU A 280 -13.63 15.51 20.84
CA LEU A 280 -14.43 16.72 20.60
C LEU A 280 -13.94 17.94 21.40
N GLU A 281 -13.37 17.71 22.58
CA GLU A 281 -12.74 18.74 23.42
C GLU A 281 -11.41 19.25 22.85
N GLY A 282 -10.74 18.47 21.99
CA GLY A 282 -9.49 18.89 21.33
C GLY A 282 -9.67 19.94 20.25
N ASP A 283 -8.58 20.41 19.64
CA ASP A 283 -8.60 21.47 18.60
C ASP A 283 -8.57 20.96 17.15
N VAL A 284 -8.50 19.63 16.95
CA VAL A 284 -8.37 19.05 15.61
C VAL A 284 -9.74 18.92 14.95
N GLU A 285 -10.06 19.81 14.01
CA GLU A 285 -11.36 19.85 13.34
C GLU A 285 -11.70 18.57 12.57
N SER A 286 -10.73 17.98 11.85
CA SER A 286 -10.93 16.74 11.11
C SER A 286 -11.34 15.58 12.02
N LEU A 287 -10.76 15.52 13.22
CA LEU A 287 -11.09 14.53 14.24
C LEU A 287 -12.53 14.70 14.76
N LYS A 288 -12.97 15.94 14.98
CA LYS A 288 -14.36 16.24 15.39
C LYS A 288 -15.35 15.79 14.32
N PHE A 289 -15.04 16.04 13.05
CA PHE A 289 -15.86 15.59 11.94
C PHE A 289 -16.03 14.06 11.93
N GLN A 290 -14.95 13.30 12.14
CA GLN A 290 -15.05 11.84 12.21
C GLN A 290 -15.86 11.36 13.44
N CYS A 291 -15.73 12.03 14.59
CA CYS A 291 -16.55 11.71 15.78
C CYS A 291 -18.05 11.92 15.52
N ILE A 292 -18.42 13.02 14.87
CA ILE A 292 -19.81 13.30 14.49
C ILE A 292 -20.30 12.25 13.49
N LYS A 293 -19.50 11.93 12.47
CA LYS A 293 -19.83 10.92 11.47
C LYS A 293 -20.05 9.54 12.09
N LEU A 294 -19.26 9.17 13.08
CA LEU A 294 -19.40 7.91 13.81
C LEU A 294 -20.77 7.81 14.46
N TRP A 295 -21.17 8.80 15.25
CA TRP A 295 -22.46 8.79 15.94
C TRP A 295 -23.65 8.86 14.98
N ILE A 296 -23.55 9.66 13.90
CA ILE A 296 -24.57 9.66 12.83
C ILE A 296 -24.74 8.24 12.26
N THR A 297 -23.63 7.55 11.98
CA THR A 297 -23.66 6.20 11.42
C THR A 297 -24.30 5.21 12.40
N VAL A 298 -23.92 5.26 13.68
CA VAL A 298 -24.51 4.41 14.73
C VAL A 298 -26.02 4.63 14.83
N PHE A 299 -26.48 5.89 14.84
CA PHE A 299 -27.90 6.19 14.92
C PHE A 299 -28.68 5.76 13.66
N GLN A 300 -28.09 5.91 12.47
CA GLN A 300 -28.73 5.45 11.23
C GLN A 300 -29.01 3.95 11.24
N GLU A 301 -28.01 3.16 11.67
CA GLU A 301 -28.13 1.70 11.75
C GLU A 301 -29.12 1.26 12.84
N GLU A 302 -29.18 1.94 13.99
CA GLU A 302 -30.13 1.60 15.08
C GLU A 302 -31.60 1.82 14.70
N ILE A 303 -31.88 2.84 13.89
CA ILE A 303 -33.25 3.18 13.47
C ILE A 303 -33.66 2.29 12.26
N GLY A 304 -32.71 1.58 11.64
CA GLY A 304 -32.97 0.71 10.49
C GLY A 304 -33.37 1.47 9.22
N TRP A 305 -32.82 2.67 9.02
CA TRP A 305 -33.02 3.47 7.80
C TRP A 305 -32.30 2.90 6.59
#